data_AF-A0A264W2H8-F1
#
_entry.id   AF-A0A264W2H8-F1
#
_cell.length_a   1.000
_cell.length_b   1.000
_cell.length_c   1.000
_cell.angle_alpha   90.00
_cell.angle_beta   90.00
_cell.angle_gamma   90.00
#
_symmetry.space_group_name_H-M   'P 1'
#
loop_
_entity.id
_entity.type
_entity.pdbx_description
1 polymer ?
#
loop_
_entity_poly.entity_id
_entity_poly.type
_entity_poly.pdbx_seq_one_letter_code
_entity_poly.pdbx_strand_id
1 'polypeptide(L)'
;MWKSIEIHKNQLATHQDRWNACIEAVTENSVPPDQGTPKTAWFAYSYFFEMESGGHEAYFYHLDQVIKEYGDERFLQDTEKALQTIGADQHAAIVRQYGKKIWDLYLQVEEQSKQEDYFYEKLAAADKSYYSCEPSLQEYLETFCEENYQNLMTVLDG
;
A
#
# COMPACT_ATOMS: atom_id res chain seq x y z
N MET A 1 -6.08 16.53 3.15
CA MET A 1 -4.83 17.30 3.23
C MET A 1 -3.90 16.50 4.11
N TRP A 2 -2.68 16.18 3.68
CA TRP A 2 -1.74 15.42 4.50
C TRP A 2 -1.42 16.18 5.77
N LYS A 3 -1.69 15.56 6.91
CA LYS A 3 -1.34 16.08 8.22
C LYS A 3 0.03 15.52 8.56
N SER A 4 1.03 16.40 8.55
CA SER A 4 2.37 16.09 9.02
C SER A 4 2.32 15.84 10.54
N ILE A 5 2.87 14.73 11.01
CA ILE A 5 3.12 14.51 12.43
C ILE A 5 4.38 15.28 12.86
N GLU A 6 4.46 15.67 14.12
CA GLU A 6 5.65 16.31 14.69
C GLU A 6 6.42 15.29 15.52
N ILE A 7 7.72 15.12 15.23
CA ILE A 7 8.57 14.18 15.97
C ILE A 7 9.93 14.80 16.31
N HIS A 8 10.44 14.54 17.51
CA HIS A 8 11.75 15.04 17.90
C HIS A 8 12.88 14.18 17.30
N LYS A 9 13.97 14.82 16.90
CA LYS A 9 15.13 14.14 16.29
C LYS A 9 15.71 13.00 17.13
N ASN A 10 15.68 13.12 18.45
CA ASN A 10 16.16 12.06 19.36
C ASN A 10 15.28 10.79 19.33
N GLN A 11 14.03 10.89 18.87
CA GLN A 11 13.11 9.78 18.67
C GLN A 11 13.28 9.10 17.30
N LEU A 12 14.26 9.50 16.49
CA LEU A 12 14.54 8.93 15.15
C LEU A 12 15.92 8.25 15.07
N ALA A 13 16.46 7.83 16.22
CA ALA A 13 17.85 7.41 16.36
C ALA A 13 18.15 6.10 15.62
N THR A 14 17.22 5.16 15.61
CA THR A 14 17.40 3.83 15.01
C THR A 14 16.59 3.66 13.72
N HIS A 15 16.90 2.60 12.96
CA HIS A 15 16.10 2.17 11.81
C HIS A 15 14.64 1.93 12.21
N GLN A 16 14.43 1.15 13.28
CA GLN A 16 13.11 0.84 13.80
C GLN A 16 12.33 2.10 14.18
N ASP A 17 12.99 3.09 14.77
CA ASP A 17 12.34 4.34 15.15
C ASP A 17 11.82 5.11 13.92
N ARG A 18 12.64 5.20 12.86
CA ARG A 18 12.24 5.86 11.60
C ARG A 18 11.11 5.11 10.90
N TRP A 19 11.18 3.78 10.89
CA TRP A 19 10.11 2.93 10.38
C TRP A 19 8.79 3.17 11.11
N ASN A 20 8.80 3.11 12.45
CA ASN A 20 7.62 3.34 13.27
C ASN A 20 7.02 4.74 13.04
N ALA A 21 7.87 5.77 12.97
CA ALA A 21 7.43 7.14 12.70
C ALA A 21 6.81 7.28 11.29
N CYS A 22 7.33 6.57 10.29
CA CYS A 22 6.74 6.58 8.96
C CYS A 22 5.38 5.86 8.93
N ILE A 23 5.23 4.75 9.63
CA ILE A 23 3.94 4.07 9.80
C ILE A 23 2.92 5.02 10.46
N GLU A 24 3.31 5.69 11.54
CA GLU A 24 2.46 6.64 12.24
C GLU A 24 2.02 7.77 11.29
N ALA A 25 2.97 8.35 10.54
CA ALA A 25 2.66 9.41 9.57
C ALA A 25 1.68 8.95 8.49
N VAL A 26 1.79 7.71 8.00
CA VAL A 26 0.90 7.17 6.96
C VAL A 26 -0.48 6.83 7.51
N THR A 27 -0.55 6.18 8.67
CA THR A 27 -1.80 5.65 9.24
C THR A 27 -2.72 6.73 9.82
N GLU A 28 -2.20 7.88 10.20
CA GLU A 28 -3.02 9.04 10.59
C GLU A 28 -3.74 9.73 9.40
N ASN A 29 -3.39 9.36 8.17
CA ASN A 29 -3.80 10.09 6.97
C ASN A 29 -4.69 9.29 6.03
N SER A 30 -5.61 9.99 5.37
CA SER A 30 -6.32 9.49 4.19
C SER A 30 -5.48 9.68 2.92
N VAL A 31 -5.97 9.14 1.78
CA VAL A 31 -5.29 9.24 0.48
C VAL A 31 -4.87 10.69 0.20
N PRO A 32 -3.56 10.97 0.04
CA PRO A 32 -3.10 12.33 -0.21
C PRO A 32 -3.56 12.82 -1.60
N PRO A 33 -4.00 14.09 -1.73
CA PRO A 33 -4.51 14.62 -2.99
C PRO A 33 -3.40 14.84 -4.03
N ASP A 34 -2.19 15.17 -3.56
CA ASP A 34 -1.06 15.56 -4.39
C ASP A 34 -0.11 14.40 -4.66
N GLN A 35 0.49 14.40 -5.85
CA GLN A 35 1.55 13.46 -6.20
C GLN A 35 2.81 13.80 -5.40
N GLY A 36 3.53 12.79 -4.88
CA GLY A 36 4.76 13.00 -4.10
C GLY A 36 5.02 11.88 -3.10
N THR A 37 5.98 12.12 -2.19
CA THR A 37 6.38 11.17 -1.15
C THR A 37 5.21 10.71 -0.27
N PRO A 38 4.34 11.59 0.26
CA PRO A 38 3.22 11.15 1.10
C PRO A 38 2.26 10.20 0.38
N LYS A 39 1.94 10.49 -0.88
CA LYS A 39 1.06 9.64 -1.68
C LYS A 39 1.70 8.29 -1.99
N THR A 40 3.00 8.31 -2.33
CA THR A 40 3.78 7.08 -2.55
C THR A 40 3.80 6.22 -1.29
N ALA A 41 4.08 6.83 -0.15
CA ALA A 41 4.09 6.16 1.15
C ALA A 41 2.73 5.54 1.47
N TRP A 42 1.65 6.31 1.29
CA TRP A 42 0.29 5.84 1.56
C TRP A 42 -0.07 4.61 0.73
N PHE A 43 0.08 4.68 -0.60
CA PHE A 43 -0.28 3.58 -1.48
C PHE A 43 0.58 2.34 -1.27
N ALA A 44 1.90 2.49 -1.16
CA ALA A 44 2.79 1.37 -0.97
C ALA A 44 2.59 0.70 0.40
N TYR A 45 2.43 1.49 1.46
CA TYR A 45 2.17 0.97 2.80
C TYR A 45 0.78 0.34 2.92
N SER A 46 -0.27 0.96 2.39
CA SER A 46 -1.62 0.36 2.39
C SER A 46 -1.62 -0.97 1.65
N TYR A 47 -0.96 -1.08 0.50
CA TYR A 47 -0.83 -2.38 -0.17
C TYR A 47 -0.10 -3.40 0.72
N PHE A 48 1.08 -3.06 1.24
CA PHE A 48 1.82 -3.92 2.17
C PHE A 48 0.98 -4.39 3.37
N PHE A 49 0.38 -3.45 4.10
CA PHE A 49 -0.34 -3.74 5.33
C PHE A 49 -1.48 -4.74 5.10
N GLU A 50 -2.22 -4.57 4.01
CA GLU A 50 -3.32 -5.46 3.68
C GLU A 50 -2.84 -6.83 3.20
N MET A 51 -1.76 -6.85 2.42
CA MET A 51 -1.14 -8.10 1.98
C MET A 51 -0.70 -8.96 3.18
N GLU A 52 -0.09 -8.35 4.20
CA GLU A 52 0.29 -9.05 5.44
C GLU A 52 -0.90 -9.37 6.36
N SER A 53 -2.02 -8.66 6.24
CA SER A 53 -3.22 -8.86 7.06
C SER A 53 -4.13 -9.98 6.52
N GLY A 54 -4.16 -10.19 5.21
CA GLY A 54 -4.99 -11.22 4.59
C GLY A 54 -4.88 -11.28 3.06
N GLY A 55 -3.76 -10.85 2.48
CA GLY A 55 -3.54 -10.90 1.05
C GLY A 55 -4.42 -9.95 0.24
N HIS A 56 -4.60 -10.26 -1.03
CA HIS A 56 -5.40 -9.44 -1.95
C HIS A 56 -6.88 -9.37 -1.55
N GLU A 57 -7.39 -10.36 -0.81
CA GLU A 57 -8.76 -10.34 -0.30
C GLU A 57 -8.93 -9.20 0.72
N ALA A 58 -8.06 -9.14 1.73
CA ALA A 58 -8.05 -8.05 2.70
C ALA A 58 -7.85 -6.69 2.02
N TYR A 59 -6.97 -6.62 1.01
CA TYR A 59 -6.72 -5.39 0.28
C TYR A 59 -8.00 -4.80 -0.35
N PHE A 60 -8.78 -5.63 -1.05
CA PHE A 60 -10.02 -5.15 -1.67
C PHE A 60 -11.15 -4.97 -0.66
N TYR A 61 -11.22 -5.81 0.36
CA TYR A 61 -12.26 -5.73 1.39
C TYR A 61 -12.10 -4.49 2.29
N HIS A 62 -10.91 -4.26 2.86
CA HIS A 62 -10.69 -3.14 3.77
C HIS A 62 -10.62 -1.78 3.07
N LEU A 63 -10.17 -1.75 1.81
CA LEU A 63 -10.09 -0.51 1.02
C LEU A 63 -11.26 -0.30 0.06
N ASP A 64 -12.30 -1.15 0.12
CA ASP A 64 -13.48 -1.11 -0.78
C ASP A 64 -14.05 0.30 -0.98
N GLN A 65 -14.38 0.97 0.13
CA GLN A 65 -14.95 2.32 0.09
C GLN A 65 -13.96 3.33 -0.52
N VAL A 66 -12.68 3.23 -0.17
CA VAL A 66 -11.64 4.13 -0.70
C VAL A 66 -11.49 3.94 -2.20
N ILE A 67 -11.48 2.69 -2.68
CA ILE A 67 -11.39 2.35 -4.10
C ILE A 67 -12.60 2.89 -4.86
N LYS A 68 -13.81 2.67 -4.34
CA LYS A 68 -15.07 3.16 -4.93
C LYS A 68 -15.10 4.69 -5.03
N GLU A 69 -14.66 5.41 -4.01
CA GLU A 69 -14.62 6.87 -3.98
C GLU A 69 -13.50 7.46 -4.86
N TYR A 70 -12.33 6.82 -4.88
CA TYR A 70 -11.15 7.29 -5.61
C TYR A 70 -11.19 6.95 -7.11
N GLY A 71 -11.94 5.91 -7.47
CA GLY A 71 -11.96 5.30 -8.80
C GLY A 71 -10.94 4.16 -8.89
N ASP A 72 -11.42 2.97 -9.22
CA ASP A 72 -10.66 1.72 -9.19
C ASP A 72 -9.45 1.72 -10.13
N GLU A 73 -9.62 2.16 -11.38
CA GLU A 73 -8.51 2.24 -12.34
C GLU A 73 -7.41 3.17 -11.83
N ARG A 74 -7.79 4.34 -11.31
CA ARG A 74 -6.85 5.34 -10.81
C ARG A 74 -6.16 4.84 -9.53
N PHE A 75 -6.90 4.19 -8.65
CA PHE A 75 -6.39 3.63 -7.41
C PHE A 75 -5.32 2.57 -7.69
N LEU A 76 -5.61 1.62 -8.58
CA LEU A 76 -4.67 0.57 -8.98
C LEU A 76 -3.44 1.13 -9.70
N GLN A 77 -3.61 2.13 -10.57
CA GLN A 77 -2.48 2.81 -11.23
C GLN A 77 -1.58 3.57 -10.24
N ASP A 78 -2.17 4.28 -9.27
CA ASP A 78 -1.38 4.98 -8.25
C ASP A 78 -0.69 3.98 -7.30
N THR A 79 -1.31 2.81 -7.02
CA THR A 79 -0.67 1.70 -6.30
C THR A 79 0.53 1.16 -7.06
N GLU A 80 0.34 0.79 -8.33
CA GLU A 80 1.40 0.31 -9.21
C GLU A 80 2.56 1.32 -9.27
N LYS A 81 2.25 2.59 -9.50
CA LYS A 81 3.24 3.66 -9.57
C LYS A 81 4.00 3.85 -8.26
N ALA A 82 3.31 3.76 -7.12
CA ALA A 82 3.95 3.86 -5.82
C ALA A 82 4.95 2.72 -5.60
N LEU A 83 4.57 1.49 -5.94
CA LEU A 83 5.44 0.31 -5.86
C LEU A 83 6.67 0.45 -6.79
N GLN A 84 6.48 0.95 -8.02
CA GLN A 84 7.59 1.25 -8.92
C GLN A 84 8.51 2.35 -8.38
N THR A 85 7.94 3.37 -7.74
CA THR A 85 8.70 4.50 -7.20
C THR A 85 9.63 4.06 -6.08
N ILE A 86 9.25 3.06 -5.28
CA ILE A 86 10.10 2.47 -4.24
C ILE A 86 11.01 1.33 -4.76
N GLY A 87 10.99 1.05 -6.07
CA GLY A 87 11.80 -0.01 -6.70
C GLY A 87 11.22 -1.41 -6.61
N ALA A 88 9.98 -1.57 -6.12
CA ALA A 88 9.29 -2.84 -5.96
C ALA A 88 8.59 -3.31 -7.26
N ASP A 89 9.34 -3.38 -8.37
CA ASP A 89 8.80 -3.64 -9.71
C ASP A 89 8.03 -4.97 -9.83
N GLN A 90 8.48 -6.01 -9.12
CA GLN A 90 7.80 -7.31 -9.11
C GLN A 90 6.40 -7.20 -8.49
N HIS A 91 6.28 -6.47 -7.37
CA HIS A 91 5.01 -6.20 -6.71
C HIS A 91 4.10 -5.34 -7.60
N ALA A 92 4.65 -4.32 -8.26
CA ALA A 92 3.91 -3.50 -9.22
C ALA A 92 3.34 -4.35 -10.39
N ALA A 93 4.11 -5.32 -10.88
CA ALA A 93 3.65 -6.23 -11.93
C ALA A 93 2.44 -7.08 -11.48
N ILE A 94 2.37 -7.47 -10.21
CA ILE A 94 1.23 -8.21 -9.65
C ILE A 94 -0.02 -7.35 -9.67
N VAL A 95 0.06 -6.11 -9.19
CA VAL A 95 -1.06 -5.15 -9.24
C VAL A 95 -1.55 -4.96 -10.67
N ARG A 96 -0.64 -4.78 -11.63
CA ARG A 96 -0.97 -4.63 -13.05
C ARG A 96 -1.63 -5.89 -13.63
N GLN A 97 -1.13 -7.07 -13.27
CA GLN A 97 -1.58 -8.34 -13.84
C GLN A 97 -2.92 -8.80 -13.25
N TYR A 98 -3.12 -8.60 -11.95
CA TYR A 98 -4.22 -9.19 -11.21
C TYR A 98 -5.24 -8.18 -10.67
N GLY A 99 -4.81 -6.97 -10.35
CA GLY A 99 -5.58 -6.03 -9.53
C GLY A 99 -6.99 -5.76 -10.04
N LYS A 100 -7.11 -5.29 -11.29
CA LYS A 100 -8.42 -4.96 -11.89
C LYS A 100 -9.33 -6.18 -11.99
N LYS A 101 -8.77 -7.33 -12.34
CA LYS A 101 -9.53 -8.57 -12.50
C LYS A 101 -10.06 -9.09 -11.16
N ILE A 102 -9.24 -9.05 -10.10
CA ILE A 102 -9.67 -9.47 -8.77
C ILE A 102 -10.72 -8.50 -8.23
N TRP A 103 -10.54 -7.19 -8.42
CA TRP A 103 -11.54 -6.20 -8.06
C TRP A 103 -12.90 -6.43 -8.74
N ASP A 104 -12.91 -6.67 -10.04
CA ASP A 104 -14.15 -6.94 -10.78
C ASP A 104 -14.85 -8.23 -10.32
N LEU A 105 -14.08 -9.24 -9.90
CA LEU A 105 -14.60 -10.48 -9.33
C LEU A 105 -15.12 -10.27 -7.91
N TYR A 106 -14.43 -9.48 -7.09
CA TYR A 106 -14.85 -9.10 -5.75
C TYR A 106 -16.25 -8.47 -5.78
N LEU A 107 -16.48 -7.48 -6.65
CA LEU A 107 -17.78 -6.84 -6.81
C LEU A 107 -18.88 -7.83 -7.25
N GLN A 108 -18.57 -8.76 -8.16
CA GLN A 108 -19.53 -9.80 -8.58
C GLN A 108 -19.91 -10.75 -7.44
N VAL A 109 -18.94 -11.11 -6.59
CA VAL A 109 -19.19 -11.96 -5.42
C VAL A 109 -20.07 -11.23 -4.40
N GLU A 110 -19.81 -9.94 -4.13
CA GLU A 110 -20.67 -9.11 -3.26
C GLU A 110 -22.12 -9.03 -3.77
N GLU A 111 -22.31 -8.94 -5.09
CA GLU A 111 -23.63 -8.88 -5.73
C GLU A 111 -24.33 -10.25 -5.84
N GLN A 112 -23.83 -11.30 -5.17
CA GLN A 112 -24.35 -12.68 -5.20
C GLN A 112 -24.32 -13.36 -6.58
N SER A 113 -23.50 -12.83 -7.50
CA SER A 113 -23.23 -13.41 -8.82
C SER A 113 -22.18 -14.52 -8.66
N LYS A 114 -22.65 -15.76 -8.56
CA LYS A 114 -21.92 -16.99 -8.25
C LYS A 114 -20.68 -17.25 -9.15
N GLN A 115 -19.51 -16.80 -8.72
CA GLN A 115 -18.18 -17.25 -9.21
C GLN A 115 -17.13 -17.29 -8.08
N GLU A 116 -17.55 -17.61 -6.86
CA GLU A 116 -16.72 -17.59 -5.66
C GLU A 116 -15.46 -18.48 -5.78
N ASP A 117 -15.60 -19.70 -6.31
CA ASP A 117 -14.44 -20.59 -6.54
C ASP A 117 -13.41 -19.97 -7.49
N TYR A 118 -13.87 -19.31 -8.56
CA TYR A 118 -12.98 -18.67 -9.54
C TYR A 118 -12.33 -17.41 -8.96
N PHE A 119 -13.04 -16.67 -8.11
CA PHE A 119 -12.48 -15.55 -7.35
C PHE A 119 -11.33 -16.00 -6.45
N TYR A 120 -11.55 -17.02 -5.61
CA TYR A 120 -10.49 -17.54 -4.74
C TYR A 120 -9.32 -18.16 -5.50
N GLU A 121 -9.55 -18.77 -6.66
CA GLU A 121 -8.46 -19.24 -7.54
C GLU A 121 -7.55 -18.07 -7.98
N LYS A 122 -8.13 -16.92 -8.33
CA LYS A 122 -7.35 -15.73 -8.74
C LYS A 122 -6.67 -15.04 -7.57
N LEU A 123 -7.32 -14.96 -6.42
CA LEU A 123 -6.69 -14.50 -5.18
C LEU A 123 -5.45 -15.33 -4.85
N ALA A 124 -5.60 -16.65 -4.75
CA ALA A 124 -4.50 -17.55 -4.40
C ALA A 124 -3.31 -17.45 -5.38
N ALA A 125 -3.57 -17.25 -6.68
CA ALA A 125 -2.52 -17.04 -7.67
C ALA A 125 -1.78 -15.71 -7.47
N ALA A 126 -2.50 -14.62 -7.16
CA ALA A 126 -1.91 -13.32 -6.91
C ALA A 126 -1.14 -13.28 -5.59
N ASP A 127 -1.70 -13.84 -4.52
CA ASP A 127 -1.04 -13.96 -3.20
C ASP A 127 0.24 -14.78 -3.31
N LYS A 128 0.18 -15.94 -3.98
CA LYS A 128 1.38 -16.75 -4.22
C LYS A 128 2.46 -15.97 -4.97
N SER A 129 2.06 -15.13 -5.93
CA SER A 129 3.02 -14.30 -6.67
C SER A 129 3.66 -13.27 -5.74
N TYR A 130 2.87 -12.62 -4.88
CA TYR A 130 3.34 -11.63 -3.91
C TYR A 130 4.36 -12.25 -2.94
N TYR A 131 4.02 -13.38 -2.32
CA TYR A 131 4.91 -14.06 -1.38
C TYR A 131 6.12 -14.74 -2.04
N SER A 132 6.24 -14.70 -3.36
CA SER A 132 7.42 -15.17 -4.10
C SER A 132 8.36 -14.04 -4.54
N CYS A 133 7.97 -12.78 -4.30
CA CYS A 133 8.81 -11.63 -4.62
C CYS A 133 10.02 -11.54 -3.69
N GLU A 134 11.14 -11.15 -4.28
CA GLU A 134 12.42 -10.96 -3.58
C GLU A 134 13.12 -9.72 -4.17
N PRO A 135 13.52 -8.73 -3.35
CA PRO A 135 13.23 -8.57 -1.91
C PRO A 135 11.74 -8.52 -1.55
N SER A 136 11.43 -8.69 -0.26
CA SER A 136 10.08 -8.47 0.26
C SER A 136 9.65 -7.01 0.13
N LEU A 137 8.33 -6.75 0.08
CA LEU A 137 7.82 -5.38 0.03
C LEU A 137 8.19 -4.58 1.29
N GLN A 138 8.28 -5.24 2.45
CA GLN A 138 8.71 -4.62 3.70
C GLN A 138 10.11 -4.02 3.56
N GLU A 139 11.07 -4.73 2.96
CA GLU A 139 12.45 -4.24 2.79
C GLU A 139 12.51 -2.98 1.92
N TYR A 140 11.72 -2.94 0.85
CA TYR A 140 11.60 -1.75 0.00
C TYR A 140 10.97 -0.57 0.76
N LEU A 141 9.92 -0.83 1.53
CA LEU A 141 9.25 0.19 2.32
C LEU A 141 10.14 0.75 3.43
N GLU A 142 10.85 -0.11 4.14
CA GLU A 142 11.82 0.26 5.16
C GLU A 142 12.90 1.17 4.59
N THR A 143 13.50 0.77 3.46
CA THR A 143 14.50 1.59 2.75
C THR A 143 13.92 2.95 2.33
N PHE A 144 12.73 2.95 1.72
CA PHE A 144 12.05 4.18 1.31
C PHE A 144 11.79 5.10 2.49
N CYS A 145 11.35 4.56 3.62
CA CYS A 145 11.10 5.32 4.86
C CYS A 145 12.37 5.96 5.40
N GLU A 146 13.49 5.22 5.44
CA GLU A 146 14.78 5.76 5.87
C GLU A 146 15.25 6.93 5.01
N GLU A 147 15.03 6.85 3.69
CA GLU A 147 15.44 7.88 2.75
C GLU A 147 14.50 9.10 2.74
N ASN A 148 13.25 8.94 3.18
CA ASN A 148 12.20 9.94 2.95
C ASN A 148 11.44 10.40 4.19
N TYR A 149 11.77 9.96 5.41
CA TYR A 149 11.01 10.31 6.61
C TYR A 149 10.80 11.83 6.77
N GLN A 150 11.80 12.67 6.45
CA GLN A 150 11.69 14.13 6.54
C GLN A 150 10.64 14.75 5.58
N ASN A 151 10.25 14.03 4.54
CA ASN A 151 9.20 14.44 3.60
C ASN A 151 7.81 13.96 4.04
N LEU A 152 7.74 13.12 5.07
CA LEU A 152 6.49 12.55 5.61
C LEU A 152 6.06 13.23 6.93
N MET A 153 7.03 13.77 7.67
CA MET A 153 6.81 14.35 9.01
C MET A 153 7.65 15.61 9.23
N THR A 154 7.23 16.41 10.21
CA THR A 154 7.96 17.58 10.68
C THR A 154 8.95 17.14 11.75
N VAL A 155 10.25 17.19 11.46
CA VAL A 155 11.29 16.86 12.43
C VAL A 155 11.62 18.12 13.24
N LEU A 156 11.33 18.06 14.53
CA LEU A 156 11.66 19.12 15.48
C LEU A 156 13.09 18.92 15.99
N ASP A 157 13.82 20.02 16.11
CA ASP A 157 15.02 20.04 16.92
C ASP A 157 14.63 19.75 18.38
N GLY A 158 15.38 18.85 19.00
CA GLY A 158 15.33 18.57 20.43
C GLY A 158 16.41 19.33 21.15
#